data_AF-A0A2A5JQQ5-F1
#
_entry.id   AF-A0A2A5JQQ5-F1
#
_cell.length_a   1.000
_cell.length_b   1.000
_cell.length_c   1.000
_cell.angle_alpha   90.00
_cell.angle_beta   90.00
_cell.angle_gamma   90.00
#
_symmetry.space_group_name_H-M   'P 1'
#
loop_
_entity.id
_entity.type
_entity.pdbx_description
1 polymer ?
#
loop_
_entity_poly.entity_id
_entity_poly.type
_entity_poly.pdbx_seq_one_letter_code
_entity_poly.pdbx_strand_id
1 'polypeptide(L)'
;MAAQLQPHSEQLIDRTKTQQSALAKQYLDEQCPLEFGSHQEVTDYVIYYNHLLAFFANGTHCGLKNCRQFVALCGHREAPDAILLKQDDGLHVEITFNRTGALGQFDNAHIEDIVVETPLASVVGKKTKTQLQKLWMSFYHGVQQPVGKACYRAKNGDDYEL
;
A
#
# COMPACT_ATOMS: atom_id res chain seq x y z
N MET A 1 -24.29 32.96 -7.30
CA MET A 1 -23.65 32.11 -6.28
C MET A 1 -24.19 30.70 -6.47
N ALA A 2 -23.56 29.91 -7.35
CA ALA A 2 -24.07 28.60 -7.74
C ALA A 2 -23.50 27.54 -6.79
N ALA A 3 -24.35 27.00 -5.91
CA ALA A 3 -24.04 25.77 -5.21
C ALA A 3 -24.14 24.63 -6.24
N GLN A 4 -22.99 24.12 -6.65
CA GLN A 4 -22.87 23.02 -7.59
C GLN A 4 -23.32 21.74 -6.89
N LEU A 5 -24.57 21.33 -7.13
CA LEU A 5 -25.10 20.03 -6.69
C LEU A 5 -24.35 18.94 -7.47
N GLN A 6 -23.36 18.30 -6.85
CA GLN A 6 -22.79 17.06 -7.40
C GLN A 6 -23.86 15.95 -7.38
N PRO A 7 -23.97 15.14 -8.44
CA PRO A 7 -24.98 14.08 -8.54
C PRO A 7 -24.83 13.02 -7.43
N HIS A 8 -25.97 12.55 -6.91
CA HIS A 8 -26.04 11.57 -5.80
C HIS A 8 -25.24 10.27 -6.03
N SER A 9 -25.01 9.89 -7.30
CA SER A 9 -24.17 8.75 -7.68
C SER A 9 -22.68 8.95 -7.38
N GLU A 10 -22.14 10.17 -7.50
CA GLU A 10 -20.74 10.46 -7.15
C GLU A 10 -20.53 10.34 -5.64
N GLN A 11 -21.49 10.79 -4.84
CA GLN A 11 -21.44 10.68 -3.37
C GLN A 11 -21.42 9.22 -2.88
N LEU A 12 -22.11 8.31 -3.57
CA LEU A 12 -22.12 6.88 -3.23
C LEU A 12 -20.78 6.21 -3.58
N ILE A 13 -20.18 6.60 -4.70
CA ILE A 13 -18.86 6.11 -5.13
C ILE A 13 -17.79 6.55 -4.12
N ASP A 14 -17.79 7.82 -3.72
CA ASP A 14 -16.81 8.35 -2.76
C ASP A 14 -16.92 7.69 -1.38
N ARG A 15 -18.14 7.42 -0.92
CA ARG A 15 -18.37 6.67 0.33
C ARG A 15 -17.81 5.26 0.27
N THR A 16 -18.01 4.57 -0.85
CA THR A 16 -17.54 3.18 -1.03
C THR A 16 -16.02 3.14 -1.06
N LYS A 17 -15.38 4.07 -1.79
CA LYS A 17 -13.92 4.21 -1.85
C LYS A 17 -13.31 4.48 -0.48
N THR A 18 -13.92 5.40 0.29
CA THR A 18 -13.47 5.72 1.65
C THR A 18 -13.56 4.50 2.57
N GLN A 19 -14.62 3.70 2.47
CA GLN A 19 -14.77 2.48 3.25
C GLN A 19 -13.72 1.41 2.89
N GLN A 20 -13.42 1.24 1.61
CA GLN A 20 -12.36 0.31 1.17
C GLN A 20 -10.98 0.74 1.68
N SER A 21 -10.68 2.05 1.65
CA SER A 21 -9.43 2.59 2.22
C SER A 21 -9.33 2.35 3.71
N ALA A 22 -10.41 2.58 4.47
CA ALA A 22 -10.42 2.31 5.90
C ALA A 22 -10.13 0.83 6.20
N LEU A 23 -10.76 -0.11 5.47
CA LEU A 23 -10.52 -1.54 5.64
C LEU A 23 -9.08 -1.94 5.28
N ALA A 24 -8.54 -1.41 4.19
CA ALA A 24 -7.17 -1.71 3.77
C ALA A 24 -6.13 -1.15 4.76
N LYS A 25 -6.37 0.04 5.33
CA LYS A 25 -5.52 0.62 6.37
C LYS A 25 -5.66 -0.09 7.72
N GLN A 26 -6.85 -0.56 8.05
CA GLN A 26 -7.04 -1.44 9.21
C GLN A 26 -6.24 -2.73 9.06
N TYR A 27 -6.17 -3.31 7.85
CA TYR A 27 -5.31 -4.46 7.61
C TYR A 27 -3.82 -4.16 7.86
N LEU A 28 -3.35 -2.97 7.47
CA LEU A 28 -1.99 -2.53 7.81
C LEU A 28 -1.80 -2.40 9.33
N ASP A 29 -2.76 -1.84 10.06
CA ASP A 29 -2.69 -1.74 11.52
C ASP A 29 -2.61 -3.12 12.19
N GLU A 30 -3.26 -4.13 11.62
CA GLU A 30 -3.23 -5.50 12.14
C GLU A 30 -1.91 -6.22 11.83
N GLN A 31 -1.36 -6.03 10.63
CA GLN A 31 -0.24 -6.84 10.12
C GLN A 31 1.12 -6.15 10.22
N CYS A 32 1.16 -4.83 10.06
CA CYS A 32 2.36 -4.01 10.06
C CYS A 32 2.16 -2.76 10.94
N PRO A 33 1.80 -2.92 12.24
CA PRO A 33 1.38 -1.80 13.08
C PRO A 33 2.44 -0.71 13.20
N LEU A 34 1.98 0.54 13.28
CA LEU A 34 2.78 1.68 13.70
C LEU A 34 3.15 1.56 15.20
N GLU A 35 4.23 2.24 15.61
CA GLU A 35 4.62 2.30 17.02
C GLU A 35 3.53 2.98 17.88
N PHE A 36 2.87 3.99 17.33
CA PHE A 36 1.65 4.60 17.87
C PHE A 36 0.76 5.14 16.76
N GLY A 37 -0.52 5.37 17.08
CA GLY A 37 -1.51 5.83 16.12
C GLY A 37 -1.98 4.72 15.16
N SER A 38 -2.69 5.12 14.11
CA SER A 38 -3.19 4.22 13.06
C SER A 38 -2.75 4.69 11.68
N HIS A 39 -2.56 3.75 10.75
CA HIS A 39 -2.37 4.03 9.33
C HIS A 39 -3.50 4.90 8.72
N GLN A 40 -4.69 4.88 9.33
CA GLN A 40 -5.83 5.73 8.96
C GLN A 40 -5.59 7.23 9.20
N GLU A 41 -4.74 7.56 10.15
CA GLU A 41 -4.46 8.95 10.58
C GLU A 41 -3.23 9.55 9.87
N VAL A 42 -2.51 8.73 9.12
CA VAL A 42 -1.30 9.12 8.42
C VAL A 42 -1.63 10.08 7.28
N THR A 43 -0.81 11.11 7.15
CA THR A 43 -0.86 12.11 6.08
C THR A 43 0.33 12.00 5.12
N ASP A 44 1.42 11.36 5.54
CA ASP A 44 2.57 11.15 4.65
C ASP A 44 3.44 9.99 5.11
N TYR A 45 4.12 9.36 4.15
CA TYR A 45 5.11 8.31 4.40
C TYR A 45 6.43 8.68 3.75
N VAL A 46 7.50 8.64 4.54
CA VAL A 46 8.86 8.92 4.04
C VAL A 46 9.83 7.86 4.55
N ILE A 47 10.91 7.66 3.79
CA ILE A 47 12.02 6.81 4.18
C ILE A 47 13.16 7.69 4.69
N TYR A 48 13.36 7.71 6.01
CA TYR A 48 14.48 8.42 6.62
C TYR A 48 15.59 7.45 7.00
N TYR A 49 16.79 7.67 6.45
CA TYR A 49 17.84 6.65 6.37
C TYR A 49 17.25 5.33 5.85
N ASN A 50 17.12 4.31 6.70
CA ASN A 50 16.61 2.98 6.33
C ASN A 50 15.33 2.61 7.09
N HIS A 51 14.60 3.61 7.58
CA HIS A 51 13.37 3.44 8.35
C HIS A 51 12.21 4.12 7.64
N LEU A 52 11.06 3.44 7.64
CA LEU A 52 9.78 4.04 7.29
C LEU A 52 9.34 4.96 8.45
N LEU A 53 8.99 6.19 8.12
CA LEU A 53 8.33 7.13 9.01
C LEU A 53 6.95 7.47 8.46
N ALA A 54 5.95 7.38 9.33
CA ALA A 54 4.57 7.81 9.09
C ALA A 54 4.33 9.13 9.82
N PHE A 55 3.88 10.15 9.09
CA PHE A 55 3.59 11.49 9.61
C PHE A 55 2.10 11.68 9.83
N PHE A 56 1.74 12.40 10.89
CA PHE A 56 0.37 12.71 11.26
C PHE A 56 0.07 14.20 11.07
N ALA A 57 -1.22 14.55 10.98
CA ALA A 57 -1.68 15.93 10.74
C ALA A 57 -1.24 16.94 11.82
N ASN A 58 -0.94 16.48 13.04
CA ASN A 58 -0.44 17.32 14.13
C ASN A 58 1.09 17.55 14.08
N GLY A 59 1.78 17.03 13.06
CA GLY A 59 3.23 17.14 12.89
C GLY A 59 4.04 16.09 13.67
N THR A 60 3.39 15.24 14.47
CA THR A 60 4.07 14.08 15.07
C THR A 60 4.33 13.01 14.00
N HIS A 61 5.27 12.12 14.26
CA HIS A 61 5.59 11.01 13.39
C HIS A 61 6.08 9.80 14.19
N CYS A 62 5.96 8.62 13.60
CA CYS A 62 6.45 7.37 14.19
C CYS A 62 6.94 6.41 13.11
N GLY A 63 7.64 5.36 13.52
CA GLY A 63 7.95 4.23 12.64
C GLY A 63 6.96 3.08 12.79
N LEU A 64 7.26 1.97 12.12
CA LEU A 64 6.62 0.68 12.39
C LEU A 64 7.03 0.17 13.77
N LYS A 65 6.09 -0.44 14.50
CA LYS A 65 6.35 -1.15 15.76
C LYS A 65 7.44 -2.21 15.61
N ASN A 66 7.46 -2.90 14.47
CA ASN A 66 8.57 -3.75 14.06
C ASN A 66 9.25 -3.13 12.82
N CYS A 67 10.32 -2.38 13.04
CA CYS A 67 11.05 -1.67 11.98
C CYS A 67 11.67 -2.59 10.89
N ARG A 68 11.75 -3.90 11.14
CA ARG A 68 12.22 -4.89 10.15
C ARG A 68 11.20 -5.18 9.07
N GLN A 69 9.92 -4.88 9.32
CA GLN A 69 8.84 -5.12 8.36
C GLN A 69 8.98 -4.24 7.12
N PHE A 70 9.53 -3.03 7.21
CA PHE A 70 9.91 -2.28 6.01
C PHE A 70 11.06 -3.01 5.30
N VAL A 71 10.94 -3.33 4.01
CA VAL A 71 11.99 -4.09 3.29
C VAL A 71 12.52 -3.36 2.07
N ALA A 72 11.68 -2.65 1.33
CA ALA A 72 12.09 -1.93 0.12
C ALA A 72 11.15 -0.78 -0.23
N LEU A 73 11.58 0.08 -1.15
CA LEU A 73 10.76 1.15 -1.74
C LEU A 73 10.94 1.23 -3.26
N CYS A 74 10.00 1.87 -3.94
CA CYS A 74 10.16 2.42 -5.28
C CYS A 74 10.12 3.96 -5.22
N GLY A 75 10.82 4.60 -6.16
CA GLY A 75 10.85 6.06 -6.25
C GLY A 75 11.81 6.74 -5.26
N HIS A 76 11.48 7.97 -4.89
CA HIS A 76 12.31 8.80 -4.02
C HIS A 76 12.03 8.52 -2.54
N ARG A 77 13.03 8.69 -1.67
CA ARG A 77 12.87 8.40 -0.23
C ARG A 77 11.90 9.37 0.45
N GLU A 78 11.87 10.62 0.02
CA GLU A 78 10.99 11.66 0.60
C GLU A 78 9.57 11.66 0.00
N ALA A 79 9.38 10.96 -1.12
CA ALA A 79 8.10 10.82 -1.82
C ALA A 79 8.12 9.49 -2.57
N PRO A 80 7.93 8.36 -1.87
CA PRO A 80 8.00 7.04 -2.47
C PRO A 80 6.81 6.81 -3.41
N ASP A 81 7.06 6.18 -4.54
CA ASP A 81 6.00 5.73 -5.45
C ASP A 81 5.32 4.48 -4.88
N ALA A 82 6.12 3.63 -4.21
CA ALA A 82 5.63 2.48 -3.48
C ALA A 82 6.53 2.16 -2.27
N ILE A 83 5.92 1.58 -1.24
CA ILE A 83 6.60 1.02 -0.07
C ILE A 83 6.26 -0.47 0.02
N LEU A 84 7.30 -1.28 0.20
CA LEU A 84 7.17 -2.71 0.38
C LEU A 84 7.41 -3.07 1.85
N LEU A 85 6.39 -3.69 2.44
CA LEU A 85 6.42 -4.24 3.78
C LEU A 85 6.43 -5.77 3.72
N LYS A 86 6.92 -6.40 4.79
CA LYS A 86 6.92 -7.84 4.98
C LYS A 86 6.29 -8.16 6.33
N GLN A 87 5.24 -8.97 6.27
CA GLN A 87 4.46 -9.44 7.40
C GLN A 87 5.26 -10.48 8.20
N ASP A 88 4.81 -10.75 9.42
CA ASP A 88 5.49 -11.73 10.29
C ASP A 88 5.41 -13.16 9.75
N ASP A 89 4.39 -13.49 8.94
CA ASP A 89 4.26 -14.76 8.23
C ASP A 89 5.13 -14.85 6.94
N GLY A 90 5.82 -13.75 6.60
CA GLY A 90 6.76 -13.66 5.50
C GLY A 90 6.16 -13.23 4.17
N LEU A 91 4.87 -12.98 4.09
CA LEU A 91 4.21 -12.42 2.90
C LEU A 91 4.47 -10.91 2.81
N HIS A 92 4.48 -10.39 1.58
CA HIS A 92 4.66 -8.96 1.34
C HIS A 92 3.34 -8.20 1.26
N VAL A 93 3.39 -6.93 1.65
CA VAL A 93 2.33 -5.95 1.40
C VAL A 93 2.97 -4.75 0.70
N GLU A 94 2.44 -4.40 -0.47
CA GLU A 94 2.82 -3.22 -1.24
C GLU A 94 1.80 -2.11 -0.97
N ILE A 95 2.30 -0.93 -0.65
CA ILE A 95 1.51 0.30 -0.55
C ILE A 95 1.97 1.20 -1.70
N THR A 96 1.05 1.55 -2.59
CA THR A 96 1.35 2.43 -3.75
C THR A 96 0.75 3.81 -3.53
N PHE A 97 1.41 4.84 -4.05
CA PHE A 97 1.03 6.23 -3.86
C PHE A 97 0.79 6.94 -5.19
N ASN A 98 -0.33 7.67 -5.29
CA ASN A 98 -0.60 8.56 -6.42
C ASN A 98 -1.56 9.67 -6.01
N ARG A 99 -1.03 10.87 -5.75
CA ARG A 99 -1.83 12.05 -5.37
C ARG A 99 -2.90 12.43 -6.39
N THR A 100 -2.66 12.16 -7.67
CA THR A 100 -3.59 12.46 -8.77
C THR A 100 -4.36 11.23 -9.25
N GLY A 101 -4.23 10.11 -8.52
CA GLY A 101 -4.84 8.84 -8.86
C GLY A 101 -6.32 8.77 -8.49
N ALA A 102 -6.96 7.65 -8.84
CA ALA A 102 -8.40 7.49 -8.67
C ALA A 102 -8.83 7.37 -7.20
N LEU A 103 -7.90 6.95 -6.33
CA LEU A 103 -8.10 6.76 -4.90
C LEU A 103 -7.20 7.69 -4.09
N GLY A 104 -5.93 7.83 -4.47
CA GLY A 104 -4.96 8.64 -3.73
C GLY A 104 -5.30 10.13 -3.68
N GLN A 105 -6.12 10.65 -4.61
CA GLN A 105 -6.63 12.03 -4.51
C GLN A 105 -7.63 12.23 -3.35
N PHE A 106 -8.25 11.16 -2.85
CA PHE A 106 -9.20 11.16 -1.73
C PHE A 106 -8.60 10.65 -0.42
N ASP A 107 -7.39 10.09 -0.48
CA ASP A 107 -6.67 9.60 0.69
C ASP A 107 -5.71 10.66 1.25
N ASN A 108 -5.72 10.86 2.57
CA ASN A 108 -4.85 11.84 3.23
C ASN A 108 -3.36 11.56 3.03
N ALA A 109 -2.96 10.28 2.95
CA ALA A 109 -1.59 9.86 2.71
C ALA A 109 -1.32 9.55 1.22
N HIS A 110 -2.25 9.90 0.34
CA HIS A 110 -2.15 9.69 -1.10
C HIS A 110 -2.00 8.23 -1.54
N ILE A 111 -2.52 7.29 -0.73
CA ILE A 111 -2.50 5.86 -1.05
C ILE A 111 -3.45 5.56 -2.23
N GLU A 112 -2.90 5.00 -3.30
CA GLU A 112 -3.66 4.57 -4.47
C GLU A 112 -4.14 3.12 -4.33
N ASP A 113 -3.30 2.22 -3.82
CA ASP A 113 -3.67 0.82 -3.61
C ASP A 113 -2.83 0.21 -2.46
N ILE A 114 -3.39 -0.79 -1.81
CA ILE A 114 -2.69 -1.67 -0.88
C ILE A 114 -2.89 -3.09 -1.41
N VAL A 115 -1.78 -3.75 -1.72
CA VAL A 115 -1.77 -5.04 -2.41
C VAL A 115 -1.03 -6.06 -1.54
N VAL A 116 -1.63 -7.21 -1.32
CA VAL A 116 -1.08 -8.27 -0.45
C VAL A 116 -0.63 -9.44 -1.29
N GLU A 117 0.60 -9.90 -1.06
CA GLU A 117 1.10 -11.15 -1.60
C GLU A 117 0.31 -12.31 -0.99
N THR A 118 -0.18 -13.21 -1.84
CA THR A 118 -0.86 -14.42 -1.41
C THR A 118 0.08 -15.62 -1.48
N PRO A 119 -0.11 -16.62 -0.58
CA PRO A 119 0.63 -17.86 -0.65
C PRO A 119 0.53 -18.46 -2.06
N LEU A 120 1.64 -19.01 -2.56
CA LEU A 120 1.72 -19.66 -3.87
C LEU A 120 0.54 -20.62 -4.06
N ALA A 121 -0.40 -20.27 -4.94
CA ALA A 121 -1.48 -21.15 -5.33
C ALA A 121 -1.08 -21.87 -6.63
N SER A 122 -1.33 -23.19 -6.71
CA SER A 122 -1.22 -23.89 -7.98
C SER A 122 -2.33 -23.43 -8.91
N VAL A 123 -1.98 -22.65 -9.93
CA VAL A 123 -2.89 -22.34 -11.03
C VAL A 123 -2.98 -23.55 -11.94
N VAL A 124 -4.05 -24.34 -11.83
CA VAL A 124 -4.36 -25.42 -12.78
C VAL A 124 -5.00 -24.82 -14.03
N GLY A 125 -4.17 -24.35 -14.94
CA GLY A 125 -4.56 -24.02 -16.32
C GLY A 125 -4.51 -25.27 -17.21
N LYS A 126 -5.58 -25.54 -17.96
CA LYS A 126 -5.58 -26.63 -18.95
C LYS A 126 -4.48 -26.36 -20.00
N LYS A 127 -3.46 -27.24 -20.01
CA LYS A 127 -2.32 -27.30 -20.94
C LYS A 127 -1.30 -26.16 -20.81
N THR A 128 -0.39 -26.26 -19.84
CA THR A 128 1.07 -26.02 -19.92
C THR A 128 1.62 -25.97 -18.48
N LYS A 129 2.89 -26.35 -18.31
CA LYS A 129 3.62 -26.56 -17.04
C LYS A 129 3.03 -25.89 -15.79
N THR A 130 2.84 -26.68 -14.73
CA THR A 130 2.59 -26.20 -13.36
C THR A 130 3.68 -25.20 -12.96
N GLN A 131 3.40 -23.91 -13.05
CA GLN A 131 4.28 -22.85 -12.59
C GLN A 131 3.69 -22.29 -11.30
N LEU A 132 4.43 -22.44 -10.20
CA LEU A 132 4.13 -21.75 -8.95
C LEU A 132 4.45 -20.27 -9.21
N GLN A 133 3.42 -19.42 -9.24
CA GLN A 133 3.57 -17.98 -9.37
C GLN A 133 3.06 -17.31 -8.09
N LYS A 134 3.80 -16.31 -7.61
CA LYS A 134 3.34 -15.40 -6.55
C LYS A 134 2.17 -14.59 -7.10
N LEU A 135 1.05 -14.62 -6.39
CA LEU A 135 -0.17 -13.90 -6.75
C LEU A 135 -0.34 -12.73 -5.80
N TRP A 136 -0.78 -11.58 -6.32
CA TRP A 136 -1.02 -10.38 -5.53
C TRP A 136 -2.51 -10.06 -5.54
N MET A 137 -3.09 -9.78 -4.38
CA MET A 137 -4.49 -9.36 -4.26
C MET A 137 -4.56 -7.89 -3.87
N SER A 138 -5.12 -7.09 -4.77
CA SER A 138 -5.46 -5.69 -4.52
C SER A 138 -6.74 -5.63 -3.68
N PHE A 139 -6.72 -4.80 -2.64
CA PHE A 139 -7.90 -4.52 -1.83
C PHE A 139 -9.01 -3.82 -2.63
N TYR A 140 -8.67 -3.14 -3.73
CA TYR A 140 -9.63 -2.33 -4.49
C TYR A 140 -10.08 -2.96 -5.81
N HIS A 141 -9.21 -3.73 -6.48
CA HIS A 141 -9.48 -4.26 -7.83
C HIS A 141 -9.56 -5.79 -7.91
N GLY A 142 -9.28 -6.52 -6.82
CA GLY A 142 -9.23 -7.99 -6.83
C GLY A 142 -7.86 -8.55 -7.23
N VAL A 143 -7.81 -9.67 -7.95
CA VAL A 143 -6.53 -10.34 -8.29
C VAL A 143 -5.73 -9.49 -9.28
N GLN A 144 -4.54 -9.06 -8.87
CA GLN A 144 -3.53 -8.44 -9.73
C GLN A 144 -2.44 -9.46 -10.10
N GLN A 145 -1.98 -9.40 -11.35
CA GLN A 145 -0.67 -9.95 -11.69
C GLN A 145 0.39 -9.13 -10.94
N PRO A 146 1.56 -9.71 -10.57
CA PRO A 146 2.64 -8.95 -9.94
C PRO A 146 2.86 -7.68 -10.75
N VAL A 147 2.76 -6.53 -10.07
CA VAL A 147 2.98 -5.21 -10.65
C VAL A 147 4.30 -5.30 -11.42
N GLY A 148 4.20 -5.13 -12.74
CA GLY A 148 5.30 -5.45 -13.65
C GLY A 148 6.57 -4.75 -13.23
N LYS A 149 7.62 -5.52 -12.89
CA LYS A 149 8.97 -5.05 -12.51
C LYS A 149 8.95 -3.68 -11.81
N ALA A 150 8.28 -3.58 -10.67
CA ALA A 150 8.59 -2.52 -9.74
C ALA A 150 10.08 -2.69 -9.37
N CYS A 151 10.93 -1.76 -9.80
CA CYS A 151 12.34 -1.73 -9.41
C CYS A 151 12.41 -1.32 -7.93
N TYR A 152 12.18 -2.29 -7.05
CA TYR A 152 12.28 -2.08 -5.62
C TYR A 152 13.74 -1.95 -5.23
N ARG A 153 14.03 -0.96 -4.39
CA ARG A 153 15.34 -0.78 -3.78
C ARG A 153 15.27 -1.13 -2.31
N ALA A 154 16.07 -2.11 -1.90
CA ALA A 154 16.19 -2.53 -0.52
C ALA A 154 16.78 -1.42 0.36
N LYS A 155 16.69 -1.61 1.68
CA LYS A 155 17.28 -0.69 2.69
C LYS A 155 18.74 -0.33 2.40
N ASN A 156 19.55 -1.29 1.95
CA ASN A 156 20.97 -1.08 1.67
C ASN A 156 21.26 -0.38 0.33
N GLY A 157 20.24 -0.14 -0.50
CA GLY A 157 20.39 0.50 -1.80
C GLY A 157 20.47 -0.47 -2.99
N ASP A 158 20.52 -1.77 -2.74
CA ASP A 158 20.52 -2.79 -3.80
C ASP A 158 19.11 -3.05 -4.34
N ASP A 159 19.02 -3.70 -5.49
CA ASP A 159 17.75 -4.17 -6.04
C ASP A 159 17.14 -5.23 -5.10
N TYR A 160 15.83 -5.13 -4.86
CA TYR A 160 15.06 -6.08 -4.07
C TYR A 160 14.19 -6.94 -4.97
N GLU A 161 14.45 -8.24 -4.98
CA GLU A 161 13.69 -9.22 -5.76
C GLU A 161 12.61 -9.87 -4.88
N LEU A 162 11.40 -9.96 -5.45
CA LEU A 162 10.23 -10.58 -4.83
C LEU A 162 10.22 -12.10 -5.01
#